data_AF-A0A8W8L0G1-F1
#
_entry.id   AF-A0A8W8L0G1-F1
#
_cell.length_a   1.000
_cell.length_b   1.000
_cell.length_c   1.000
_cell.angle_alpha   90.00
_cell.angle_beta   90.00
_cell.angle_gamma   90.00
#
_symmetry.space_group_name_H-M   'P 1'
#
loop_
_entity.id
_entity.type
_entity.pdbx_description
1 polymer ?
#
loop_
_entity_poly.entity_id
_entity_poly.type
_entity_poly.pdbx_seq_one_letter_code
_entity_poly.pdbx_strand_id
1 'polypeptide(L)'
;MKDFVLVNNKLAGYEGKKIIEGEQLFQNSLIVGHANSLTRVQQGCTRGGVVLPYGYGMKLDGVRFVNFDESGCAAIGTARITGTCSFLCGGFLYHTQNLKFVNAPNKGRYAWLWESVIKDIDGTLVGETGDPASIAANVGKTVISTSDTLPPNPTCVPFPKFSTNVAASACDPSVKFHRFAFNNISPSSIKFKDAIFINRFGNVTNPYRKKAITHPQGWNLNLVDGEEYELKFENAEHLSNYQLRWYDLIFSLSLVVLLTM
;
A
#
# COMPACT_ATOMS: atom_id res chain seq x y z
N MET A 1 -18.26 0.06 11.04
CA MET A 1 -19.19 -0.52 10.05
C MET A 1 -19.10 -2.03 10.16
N LYS A 2 -20.20 -2.74 10.39
CA LYS A 2 -20.15 -4.19 10.60
C LYS A 2 -21.39 -4.94 10.09
N ASP A 3 -21.26 -6.25 9.94
CA ASP A 3 -22.34 -7.19 9.67
C ASP A 3 -23.06 -6.97 8.31
N PHE A 4 -22.34 -6.49 7.30
CA PHE A 4 -22.88 -6.28 5.95
C PHE A 4 -22.78 -7.54 5.08
N VAL A 5 -23.74 -7.69 4.16
CA VAL A 5 -23.70 -8.66 3.06
C VAL A 5 -23.67 -7.88 1.74
N LEU A 6 -22.51 -7.86 1.09
CA LEU A 6 -22.22 -7.04 -0.08
C LEU A 6 -22.01 -7.94 -1.28
N VAL A 7 -23.10 -8.20 -2.01
CA VAL A 7 -23.13 -9.07 -3.19
C VAL A 7 -23.50 -8.27 -4.44
N ASN A 8 -23.13 -8.78 -5.62
CA ASN A 8 -23.48 -8.18 -6.91
C ASN A 8 -22.98 -6.74 -7.12
N ASN A 9 -21.93 -6.34 -6.41
CA ASN A 9 -21.29 -5.05 -6.57
C ASN A 9 -20.41 -5.05 -7.83
N LYS A 10 -20.54 -4.04 -8.70
CA LYS A 10 -19.75 -3.92 -9.93
C LYS A 10 -18.36 -3.32 -9.69
N LEU A 11 -18.27 -2.32 -8.82
CA LEU A 11 -17.03 -1.55 -8.62
C LEU A 11 -16.34 -1.91 -7.31
N ALA A 12 -17.06 -1.80 -6.19
CA ALA A 12 -16.57 -2.09 -4.85
C ALA A 12 -17.71 -2.53 -3.94
N GLY A 13 -17.43 -3.38 -2.95
CA GLY A 13 -18.37 -3.66 -1.86
C GLY A 13 -18.42 -2.50 -0.88
N TYR A 14 -17.26 -2.04 -0.45
CA TYR A 14 -17.07 -0.83 0.34
C TYR A 14 -15.99 0.04 -0.30
N GLU A 15 -16.22 1.35 -0.35
CA GLU A 15 -15.21 2.31 -0.79
C GLU A 15 -15.07 3.49 0.17
N GLY A 16 -13.93 3.55 0.85
CA GLY A 16 -13.47 4.74 1.55
C GLY A 16 -12.66 5.63 0.61
N LYS A 17 -12.80 6.96 0.75
CA LYS A 17 -12.02 7.93 -0.06
C LYS A 17 -10.85 8.52 0.71
N LYS A 18 -11.13 9.18 1.83
CA LYS A 18 -10.13 9.83 2.68
C LYS A 18 -10.52 9.73 4.15
N ILE A 19 -9.58 9.40 5.02
CA ILE A 19 -9.69 9.60 6.47
C ILE A 19 -8.98 10.91 6.79
N ILE A 20 -9.72 11.84 7.40
CA ILE A 20 -9.16 13.10 7.90
C ILE A 20 -8.62 12.89 9.31
N GLU A 21 -9.41 12.22 10.16
CA GLU A 21 -9.08 11.91 11.54
C GLU A 21 -9.82 10.64 12.00
N GLY A 22 -9.34 10.06 13.11
CA GLY A 22 -9.97 8.92 13.79
C GLY A 22 -9.61 7.55 13.24
N GLU A 23 -10.15 6.52 13.89
CA GLU A 23 -10.05 5.13 13.46
C GLU A 23 -11.36 4.68 12.79
N GLN A 24 -11.24 3.92 11.71
CA GLN A 24 -12.35 3.30 11.01
C GLN A 24 -12.20 1.80 11.03
N LEU A 25 -13.26 1.11 11.44
CA LEU A 25 -13.30 -0.35 11.48
C LEU A 25 -14.38 -0.86 10.53
N PHE A 26 -13.99 -1.75 9.61
CA PHE A 26 -14.91 -2.52 8.77
C PHE A 26 -14.85 -3.99 9.18
N GLN A 27 -15.95 -4.48 9.75
CA GLN A 27 -15.93 -5.71 10.53
C GLN A 27 -16.99 -6.73 10.11
N ASN A 28 -16.71 -8.03 10.29
CA ASN A 28 -17.68 -9.14 10.24
C ASN A 28 -18.61 -9.13 9.00
N SER A 29 -18.08 -8.73 7.85
CA SER A 29 -18.90 -8.54 6.65
C SER A 29 -18.53 -9.54 5.56
N LEU A 30 -19.51 -9.94 4.77
CA LEU A 30 -19.34 -10.76 3.58
C LEU A 30 -19.27 -9.88 2.35
N ILE A 31 -18.25 -10.08 1.51
CA ILE A 31 -18.14 -9.46 0.19
C ILE A 31 -17.93 -10.54 -0.86
N VAL A 32 -18.76 -10.51 -1.91
CA VAL A 32 -18.72 -11.47 -3.03
C VAL A 32 -18.24 -10.75 -4.29
N GLY A 33 -17.11 -11.20 -4.84
CA GLY A 33 -16.46 -10.57 -6.00
C GLY A 33 -17.26 -10.73 -7.29
N HIS A 34 -17.77 -11.94 -7.53
CA HIS A 34 -18.75 -12.26 -8.58
C HIS A 34 -19.68 -13.41 -8.14
N ALA A 35 -20.87 -13.47 -8.75
CA ALA A 35 -21.87 -14.49 -8.45
C ALA A 35 -22.44 -15.09 -9.74
N ASN A 36 -22.69 -16.40 -9.73
CA ASN A 36 -23.20 -17.14 -10.90
C ASN A 36 -24.58 -16.64 -11.39
N SER A 37 -25.32 -15.89 -10.57
CA SER A 37 -26.60 -15.28 -10.95
C SER A 37 -26.46 -14.13 -11.95
N LEU A 38 -25.25 -13.60 -12.16
CA LEU A 38 -24.98 -12.49 -13.09
C LEU A 38 -23.90 -12.90 -14.10
N THR A 39 -24.10 -12.52 -15.36
CA THR A 39 -23.11 -12.72 -16.41
C THR A 39 -21.95 -11.73 -16.24
N ARG A 40 -20.81 -12.05 -16.87
CA ARG A 40 -19.63 -11.17 -16.88
C ARG A 40 -19.89 -9.80 -17.51
N VAL A 41 -20.83 -9.70 -18.45
CA VAL A 41 -21.23 -8.44 -19.07
C VAL A 41 -22.00 -7.56 -18.08
N GLN A 42 -22.84 -8.17 -17.24
CA GLN A 42 -23.68 -7.47 -16.28
C GLN A 42 -22.86 -6.90 -15.12
N GLN A 43 -22.11 -7.75 -14.41
CA GLN A 43 -21.38 -7.33 -13.21
C GLN A 43 -19.89 -7.11 -13.44
N GLY A 44 -19.30 -7.89 -14.34
CA GLY A 44 -17.86 -8.06 -14.36
C GLY A 44 -17.34 -8.76 -13.10
N CYS A 45 -16.15 -8.37 -12.62
CA CYS A 45 -15.71 -8.72 -11.28
C CYS A 45 -15.41 -7.47 -10.45
N THR A 46 -15.76 -7.52 -9.17
CA THR A 46 -15.48 -6.47 -8.19
C THR A 46 -13.97 -6.17 -8.15
N ARG A 47 -13.59 -4.93 -8.47
CA ARG A 47 -12.17 -4.50 -8.60
C ARG A 47 -11.55 -4.05 -7.27
N GLY A 48 -12.30 -4.13 -6.19
CA GLY A 48 -11.90 -3.78 -4.84
C GLY A 48 -13.04 -4.12 -3.89
N GLY A 49 -13.07 -5.33 -3.34
CA GLY A 49 -14.08 -5.73 -2.37
C GLY A 49 -14.17 -4.70 -1.24
N VAL A 50 -13.03 -4.41 -0.63
CA VAL A 50 -12.80 -3.22 0.20
C VAL A 50 -11.80 -2.31 -0.51
N VAL A 51 -12.16 -1.05 -0.72
CA VAL A 51 -11.25 0.00 -1.19
C VAL A 51 -10.79 0.85 -0.01
N LEU A 52 -9.51 0.75 0.32
CA LEU A 52 -8.85 1.43 1.43
C LEU A 52 -8.78 2.95 1.19
N PRO A 53 -9.25 3.79 2.13
CA PRO A 53 -9.24 5.25 2.00
C PRO A 53 -7.83 5.82 2.17
N TYR A 54 -7.51 6.94 1.53
CA TYR A 54 -6.28 7.65 1.86
C TYR A 54 -6.32 8.22 3.28
N GLY A 55 -5.33 7.87 4.10
CA GLY A 55 -5.23 8.31 5.49
C GLY A 55 -4.99 7.12 6.41
N TYR A 56 -4.52 7.39 7.62
CA TYR A 56 -4.35 6.35 8.64
C TYR A 56 -5.69 6.02 9.29
N GLY A 57 -5.74 4.87 9.98
CA GLY A 57 -6.83 4.53 10.88
C GLY A 57 -7.82 3.50 10.37
N MET A 58 -7.75 3.05 9.11
CA MET A 58 -8.60 1.95 8.62
C MET A 58 -8.09 0.58 9.11
N LYS A 59 -9.01 -0.23 9.63
CA LYS A 59 -8.81 -1.62 10.07
C LYS A 59 -9.87 -2.52 9.45
N LEU A 60 -9.47 -3.68 8.95
CA LEU A 60 -10.37 -4.74 8.47
C LEU A 60 -10.34 -5.93 9.42
N ASP A 61 -11.49 -6.36 9.89
CA ASP A 61 -11.59 -7.42 10.91
C ASP A 61 -12.73 -8.39 10.56
N GLY A 62 -12.45 -9.67 10.39
CA GLY A 62 -13.53 -10.65 10.21
C GLY A 62 -14.21 -10.56 8.83
N VAL A 63 -13.57 -9.91 7.85
CA VAL A 63 -14.13 -9.77 6.50
C VAL A 63 -13.95 -11.07 5.73
N ARG A 64 -15.05 -11.58 5.17
CA ARG A 64 -15.06 -12.78 4.33
C ARG A 64 -15.17 -12.38 2.87
N PHE A 65 -14.13 -12.66 2.10
CA PHE A 65 -14.07 -12.45 0.66
C PHE A 65 -14.36 -13.76 -0.06
N VAL A 66 -15.31 -13.72 -0.99
CA VAL A 66 -15.75 -14.91 -1.74
C VAL A 66 -15.70 -14.60 -3.24
N ASN A 67 -15.23 -15.55 -4.06
CA ASN A 67 -15.22 -15.44 -5.53
C ASN A 67 -14.45 -14.21 -6.05
N PHE A 68 -13.18 -14.12 -5.66
CA PHE A 68 -12.21 -13.16 -6.23
C PHE A 68 -11.14 -13.91 -7.02
N ASP A 69 -11.57 -14.84 -7.86
CA ASP A 69 -10.77 -15.80 -8.63
C ASP A 69 -10.64 -15.46 -10.12
N GLU A 70 -11.48 -14.57 -10.64
CA GLU A 70 -11.41 -14.15 -12.04
C GLU A 70 -10.44 -12.99 -12.30
N SER A 71 -10.09 -12.82 -13.58
CA SER A 71 -9.31 -11.68 -14.04
C SER A 71 -10.00 -10.33 -13.75
N GLY A 72 -9.22 -9.41 -13.19
CA GLY A 72 -9.67 -8.08 -12.78
C GLY A 72 -10.33 -8.01 -11.40
N CYS A 73 -10.55 -9.14 -10.73
CA CYS A 73 -10.96 -9.18 -9.33
C CYS A 73 -9.83 -8.69 -8.41
N ALA A 74 -10.19 -8.00 -7.33
CA ALA A 74 -9.30 -7.83 -6.19
C ALA A 74 -10.13 -7.67 -4.91
N ALA A 75 -9.85 -8.49 -3.89
CA ALA A 75 -10.54 -8.39 -2.61
C ALA A 75 -10.22 -7.07 -1.89
N ILE A 76 -8.96 -6.65 -1.92
CA ILE A 76 -8.49 -5.38 -1.35
C ILE A 76 -7.91 -4.50 -2.46
N GLY A 77 -8.32 -3.24 -2.51
CA GLY A 77 -7.70 -2.20 -3.33
C GLY A 77 -7.57 -0.89 -2.57
N THR A 78 -7.08 0.15 -3.23
CA THR A 78 -6.89 1.47 -2.62
C THR A 78 -7.63 2.55 -3.40
N ALA A 79 -8.04 3.60 -2.68
CA ALA A 79 -8.89 4.67 -3.17
C ALA A 79 -8.32 5.39 -4.40
N ARG A 80 -9.22 5.97 -5.17
CA ARG A 80 -8.92 7.05 -6.14
C ARG A 80 -9.91 8.18 -5.92
N ILE A 81 -9.41 9.41 -5.91
CA ILE A 81 -10.23 10.61 -5.76
C ILE A 81 -10.07 11.46 -7.02
N THR A 82 -11.04 11.40 -7.93
CA THR A 82 -11.06 12.22 -9.15
C THR A 82 -10.96 13.70 -8.78
N GLY A 83 -10.18 14.45 -9.57
CA GLY A 83 -9.92 15.88 -9.31
C GLY A 83 -8.87 16.15 -8.22
N THR A 84 -8.77 15.27 -7.22
CA THR A 84 -7.82 15.38 -6.10
C THR A 84 -6.58 14.50 -6.33
N CYS A 85 -6.66 13.18 -6.13
CA CYS A 85 -5.56 12.27 -6.42
C CYS A 85 -6.05 10.90 -6.92
N SER A 86 -5.87 10.65 -8.22
CA SER A 86 -6.26 9.41 -8.89
C SER A 86 -5.09 8.51 -9.28
N PHE A 87 -3.85 8.98 -9.13
CA PHE A 87 -2.64 8.29 -9.59
C PHE A 87 -1.46 8.57 -8.65
N LEU A 88 -0.67 7.53 -8.38
CA LEU A 88 0.52 7.55 -7.52
C LEU A 88 0.28 8.05 -6.08
N CYS A 89 -0.93 7.95 -5.53
CA CYS A 89 -1.18 8.32 -4.13
C CYS A 89 -1.21 7.12 -3.20
N GLY A 90 -1.07 7.37 -1.90
CA GLY A 90 -1.13 6.33 -0.88
C GLY A 90 0.01 6.40 0.13
N GLY A 91 0.49 5.21 0.47
CA GLY A 91 1.59 4.96 1.40
C GLY A 91 1.13 4.85 2.85
N PHE A 92 -0.17 4.81 3.10
CA PHE A 92 -0.73 4.72 4.44
C PHE A 92 -0.75 3.27 4.92
N LEU A 93 -0.59 3.13 6.24
CA LEU A 93 -0.61 1.85 6.94
C LEU A 93 -2.04 1.50 7.36
N TYR A 94 -2.42 0.26 7.09
CA TYR A 94 -3.69 -0.34 7.49
C TYR A 94 -3.45 -1.66 8.21
N HIS A 95 -4.43 -2.09 9.00
CA HIS A 95 -4.36 -3.36 9.72
C HIS A 95 -5.46 -4.31 9.26
N THR A 96 -5.12 -5.59 9.16
CA THR A 96 -6.06 -6.66 8.85
C THR A 96 -5.97 -7.78 9.87
N GLN A 97 -7.11 -8.37 10.20
CA GLN A 97 -7.20 -9.55 11.04
C GLN A 97 -8.49 -10.33 10.75
N ASN A 98 -8.54 -11.58 11.18
CA ASN A 98 -9.66 -12.52 11.07
C ASN A 98 -10.22 -12.64 9.65
N LEU A 99 -9.40 -12.43 8.62
CA LEU A 99 -9.84 -12.48 7.24
C LEU A 99 -10.11 -13.92 6.78
N LYS A 100 -11.06 -14.08 5.87
CA LYS A 100 -11.36 -15.38 5.24
C LYS A 100 -11.47 -15.22 3.74
N PHE A 101 -10.76 -16.04 2.99
CA PHE A 101 -10.76 -16.04 1.52
C PHE A 101 -11.29 -17.38 1.01
N VAL A 102 -12.45 -17.36 0.35
CA VAL A 102 -13.09 -18.56 -0.21
C VAL A 102 -13.17 -18.39 -1.73
N ASN A 103 -12.50 -19.25 -2.48
CA ASN A 103 -12.35 -19.07 -3.94
C ASN A 103 -11.88 -17.64 -4.30
N ALA A 104 -10.86 -17.16 -3.60
CA ALA A 104 -10.41 -15.77 -3.68
C ALA A 104 -8.87 -15.67 -3.73
N PRO A 105 -8.21 -16.20 -4.77
CA PRO A 105 -6.76 -16.11 -4.95
C PRO A 105 -6.28 -14.66 -5.15
N ASN A 106 -7.10 -13.75 -5.69
CA ASN A 106 -6.77 -12.34 -5.84
C ASN A 106 -7.10 -11.55 -4.56
N LYS A 107 -6.27 -11.76 -3.51
CA LYS A 107 -6.45 -11.15 -2.19
C LYS A 107 -6.32 -9.62 -2.20
N GLY A 108 -5.61 -9.06 -3.17
CA GLY A 108 -5.65 -7.64 -3.43
C GLY A 108 -4.80 -7.22 -4.62
N ARG A 109 -4.56 -5.93 -4.75
CA ARG A 109 -3.76 -5.38 -5.84
C ARG A 109 -3.03 -4.11 -5.45
N TYR A 110 -1.84 -3.95 -6.01
CA TYR A 110 -1.19 -2.66 -6.17
C TYR A 110 -1.26 -2.19 -7.62
N ALA A 111 -1.67 -0.94 -7.83
CA ALA A 111 -1.63 -0.26 -9.11
C ALA A 111 -0.30 0.50 -9.35
N TRP A 112 0.43 0.82 -8.29
CA TRP A 112 1.75 1.45 -8.31
C TRP A 112 2.50 1.17 -7.00
N LEU A 113 3.79 1.53 -6.95
CA LEU A 113 4.60 1.42 -5.73
C LEU A 113 4.05 2.30 -4.60
N TRP A 114 4.01 1.74 -3.39
CA TRP A 114 3.58 2.42 -2.16
C TRP A 114 2.14 2.92 -2.19
N GLU A 115 1.23 2.21 -2.87
CA GLU A 115 -0.20 2.56 -2.84
C GLU A 115 -0.81 2.30 -1.45
N SER A 116 -0.43 1.21 -0.79
CA SER A 116 -0.77 0.93 0.61
C SER A 116 0.30 0.07 1.30
N VAL A 117 0.30 0.09 2.63
CA VAL A 117 1.05 -0.83 3.48
C VAL A 117 0.04 -1.53 4.37
N ILE A 118 0.04 -2.86 4.39
CA ILE A 118 -0.99 -3.63 5.10
C ILE A 118 -0.33 -4.56 6.10
N LYS A 119 -0.50 -4.30 7.39
CA LYS A 119 -0.05 -5.17 8.47
C LYS A 119 -1.09 -6.26 8.71
N ASP A 120 -0.69 -7.49 8.44
CA ASP A 120 -1.46 -8.69 8.74
C ASP A 120 -1.21 -9.09 10.20
N ILE A 121 -2.15 -8.75 11.08
CA ILE A 121 -1.95 -8.88 12.53
C ILE A 121 -1.86 -10.35 12.94
N ASP A 122 -2.70 -11.21 12.35
CA ASP A 122 -2.89 -12.60 12.80
C ASP A 122 -2.55 -13.63 11.71
N GLY A 123 -1.98 -13.18 10.58
CA GLY A 123 -1.52 -14.06 9.51
C GLY A 123 -2.63 -14.47 8.54
N THR A 124 -3.86 -13.99 8.71
CA THR A 124 -5.01 -14.41 7.88
C THR A 124 -5.03 -13.76 6.48
N LEU A 125 -4.35 -12.63 6.29
CA LEU A 125 -4.17 -12.05 4.96
C LEU A 125 -3.15 -12.82 4.14
N VAL A 126 -1.99 -13.14 4.69
CA VAL A 126 -0.88 -13.77 3.96
C VAL A 126 -1.07 -15.29 3.93
N GLY A 127 -1.39 -15.90 5.06
CA GLY A 127 -1.60 -17.34 5.21
C GLY A 127 -2.81 -17.88 4.44
N GLU A 128 -2.87 -19.20 4.28
CA GLU A 128 -3.95 -19.86 3.54
C GLU A 128 -5.18 -20.12 4.41
N THR A 129 -6.35 -19.75 3.90
CA THR A 129 -7.62 -20.01 4.58
C THR A 129 -7.84 -21.52 4.70
N GLY A 130 -8.04 -22.01 5.93
CA GLY A 130 -8.20 -23.44 6.21
C GLY A 130 -6.89 -24.18 6.54
N ASP A 131 -5.75 -23.50 6.51
CA ASP A 131 -4.45 -24.04 6.92
C ASP A 131 -3.91 -23.27 8.14
N PRO A 132 -4.11 -23.79 9.36
CA PRO A 132 -3.66 -23.15 10.59
C PRO A 132 -2.14 -22.97 10.67
N ALA A 133 -1.36 -23.88 10.09
CA ALA A 133 0.10 -23.79 10.12
C ALA A 133 0.60 -22.66 9.21
N SER A 134 0.01 -22.52 8.02
CA SER A 134 0.27 -21.40 7.12
C SER A 134 -0.11 -20.06 7.74
N ILE A 135 -1.27 -19.95 8.40
CA ILE A 135 -1.68 -18.73 9.12
C ILE A 135 -0.68 -18.39 10.23
N ALA A 136 -0.35 -19.36 11.09
CA ALA A 136 0.57 -19.16 12.20
C ALA A 136 1.97 -18.70 11.74
N ALA A 137 2.47 -19.23 10.62
CA ALA A 137 3.77 -18.87 10.06
C ALA A 137 3.84 -17.45 9.47
N ASN A 138 2.70 -16.76 9.32
CA ASN A 138 2.62 -15.44 8.70
C ASN A 138 2.10 -14.34 9.64
N VAL A 139 1.93 -14.64 10.93
CA VAL A 139 1.50 -13.68 11.95
C VAL A 139 2.40 -12.44 11.96
N GLY A 140 1.79 -11.26 11.92
CA GLY A 140 2.49 -9.99 11.99
C GLY A 140 3.24 -9.61 10.72
N LYS A 141 3.11 -10.32 9.59
CA LYS A 141 3.77 -9.91 8.35
C LYS A 141 3.15 -8.64 7.77
N THR A 142 3.93 -7.91 7.00
CA THR A 142 3.48 -6.69 6.33
C THR A 142 3.50 -6.89 4.81
N VAL A 143 2.36 -6.65 4.15
CA VAL A 143 2.25 -6.67 2.69
C VAL A 143 2.50 -5.27 2.15
N ILE A 144 3.40 -5.14 1.17
CA ILE A 144 3.77 -3.89 0.51
C ILE A 144 4.14 -4.18 -0.95
N SER A 145 4.08 -3.18 -1.84
CA SER A 145 4.60 -3.31 -3.20
C SER A 145 6.11 -3.59 -3.18
N THR A 146 6.57 -4.55 -3.98
CA THR A 146 7.99 -4.91 -4.12
C THR A 146 8.79 -3.77 -4.73
N SER A 147 9.93 -3.43 -4.12
CA SER A 147 10.94 -2.52 -4.67
C SER A 147 12.32 -2.99 -4.27
N ASP A 148 13.36 -2.55 -4.99
CA ASP A 148 14.74 -3.00 -4.75
C ASP A 148 15.33 -2.46 -3.43
N THR A 149 14.63 -1.51 -2.79
CA THR A 149 15.00 -1.01 -1.44
C THR A 149 14.46 -1.87 -0.30
N LEU A 150 13.69 -2.92 -0.59
CA LEU A 150 13.24 -3.87 0.44
C LEU A 150 14.35 -4.87 0.79
N PRO A 151 14.42 -5.32 2.06
CA PRO A 151 15.23 -6.48 2.41
C PRO A 151 14.88 -7.67 1.50
N PRO A 152 15.86 -8.37 0.91
CA PRO A 152 15.59 -9.49 0.01
C PRO A 152 15.04 -10.72 0.76
N ASN A 153 14.70 -11.77 0.01
CA ASN A 153 14.38 -13.09 0.56
C ASN A 153 15.54 -13.59 1.45
N PRO A 154 15.27 -14.14 2.65
CA PRO A 154 13.96 -14.58 3.16
C PRO A 154 13.13 -13.53 3.91
N THR A 155 13.68 -12.35 4.17
CA THR A 155 13.03 -11.34 5.02
C THR A 155 11.79 -10.73 4.37
N CYS A 156 11.83 -10.42 3.07
CA CYS A 156 10.64 -10.12 2.28
C CYS A 156 10.53 -11.11 1.12
N VAL A 157 9.42 -11.85 1.08
CA VAL A 157 9.16 -12.87 0.06
C VAL A 157 8.08 -12.40 -0.91
N PRO A 158 8.14 -12.79 -2.20
CA PRO A 158 7.09 -12.47 -3.15
C PRO A 158 5.70 -12.94 -2.68
N PHE A 159 4.69 -12.09 -2.83
CA PHE A 159 3.31 -12.37 -2.48
C PHE A 159 2.39 -12.15 -3.69
N PRO A 160 2.37 -13.10 -4.65
CA PRO A 160 1.67 -12.94 -5.93
C PRO A 160 0.15 -12.75 -5.80
N LYS A 161 -0.44 -13.17 -4.68
CA LYS A 161 -1.87 -12.99 -4.37
C LYS A 161 -2.30 -11.53 -4.20
N PHE A 162 -1.34 -10.60 -4.18
CA PHE A 162 -1.57 -9.15 -4.14
C PHE A 162 -0.96 -8.41 -5.36
N SER A 163 -0.50 -9.14 -6.38
CA SER A 163 0.39 -8.62 -7.44
C SER A 163 -0.29 -8.32 -8.79
N THR A 164 -1.57 -7.91 -8.81
CA THR A 164 -2.32 -7.79 -10.08
C THR A 164 -1.70 -6.84 -11.12
N ASN A 165 -1.06 -5.72 -10.72
CA ASN A 165 -0.33 -4.84 -11.66
C ASN A 165 1.11 -4.59 -11.23
N VAL A 166 1.33 -4.34 -9.94
CA VAL A 166 2.66 -4.19 -9.35
C VAL A 166 2.90 -5.34 -8.41
N ALA A 167 4.10 -5.92 -8.47
CA ALA A 167 4.50 -7.01 -7.59
C ALA A 167 4.36 -6.59 -6.12
N ALA A 168 3.91 -7.52 -5.28
CA ALA A 168 3.85 -7.37 -3.84
C ALA A 168 4.82 -8.33 -3.15
N SER A 169 5.30 -7.92 -2.00
CA SER A 169 6.06 -8.75 -1.07
C SER A 169 5.35 -8.80 0.28
N ALA A 170 5.46 -9.94 0.96
CA ALA A 170 5.15 -10.08 2.38
C ALA A 170 6.47 -10.09 3.16
N CYS A 171 6.64 -9.08 4.02
CA CYS A 171 7.84 -8.88 4.83
C CYS A 171 7.63 -9.36 6.27
N ASP A 172 8.69 -9.86 6.88
CA ASP A 172 8.70 -10.33 8.27
C ASP A 172 8.28 -9.24 9.28
N PRO A 173 7.80 -9.64 10.47
CA PRO A 173 7.28 -8.69 11.47
C PRO A 173 8.31 -7.68 11.98
N SER A 174 9.60 -7.98 11.85
CA SER A 174 10.72 -7.10 12.22
C SER A 174 10.88 -5.92 11.26
N VAL A 175 10.41 -6.03 10.00
CA VAL A 175 10.47 -4.95 9.01
C VAL A 175 9.31 -3.99 9.24
N LYS A 176 9.66 -2.75 9.62
CA LYS A 176 8.70 -1.66 9.80
C LYS A 176 8.84 -0.66 8.66
N PHE A 177 7.75 0.04 8.36
CA PHE A 177 7.67 0.98 7.26
C PHE A 177 7.19 2.34 7.74
N HIS A 178 7.87 3.38 7.30
CA HIS A 178 7.49 4.77 7.55
C HIS A 178 7.04 5.40 6.25
N ARG A 179 5.85 5.99 6.24
CA ARG A 179 5.44 6.82 5.12
C ARG A 179 6.24 8.10 5.16
N PHE A 180 6.98 8.36 4.10
CA PHE A 180 7.77 9.56 3.94
C PHE A 180 7.21 10.37 2.79
N ALA A 181 6.90 11.63 3.04
CA ALA A 181 6.36 12.53 2.03
C ALA A 181 6.91 13.93 2.24
N PHE A 182 7.30 14.59 1.15
CA PHE A 182 7.95 15.90 1.19
C PHE A 182 7.64 16.69 -0.08
N ASN A 183 7.72 18.01 0.02
CA ASN A 183 7.54 18.96 -1.07
C ASN A 183 8.37 20.23 -0.79
N ASN A 184 8.20 21.27 -1.62
CA ASN A 184 8.85 22.57 -1.42
C ASN A 184 10.39 22.51 -1.30
N ILE A 185 11.02 21.62 -2.06
CA ILE A 185 12.47 21.49 -2.11
C ILE A 185 13.11 22.70 -2.80
N SER A 186 14.25 23.13 -2.28
CA SER A 186 15.10 24.18 -2.87
C SER A 186 16.43 23.58 -3.33
N PRO A 187 16.99 23.97 -4.50
CA PRO A 187 16.47 24.99 -5.43
C PRO A 187 15.25 24.52 -6.24
N SER A 188 14.49 25.49 -6.77
CA SER A 188 13.27 25.22 -7.56
C SER A 188 13.52 24.42 -8.84
N SER A 189 14.76 24.36 -9.32
CA SER A 189 15.19 23.52 -10.44
C SER A 189 15.01 22.01 -10.19
N ILE A 190 14.85 21.61 -8.92
CA ILE A 190 14.55 20.20 -8.56
C ILE A 190 13.09 19.84 -8.79
N LYS A 191 12.20 20.85 -8.80
CA LYS A 191 10.78 20.63 -9.03
C LYS A 191 10.58 19.88 -10.35
N PHE A 192 9.62 18.95 -10.36
CA PHE A 192 9.30 18.07 -11.51
C PHE A 192 10.30 16.94 -11.80
N LYS A 193 11.42 16.85 -11.08
CA LYS A 193 12.33 15.70 -11.19
C LYS A 193 11.85 14.53 -10.36
N ASP A 194 12.17 13.32 -10.81
CA ASP A 194 11.95 12.14 -9.99
C ASP A 194 13.04 12.02 -8.92
N ALA A 195 12.62 11.61 -7.73
CA ALA A 195 13.51 11.39 -6.59
C ALA A 195 13.97 9.93 -6.60
N ILE A 196 15.27 9.69 -6.49
CA ILE A 196 15.85 8.36 -6.44
C ILE A 196 16.30 8.11 -5.01
N PHE A 197 15.79 7.05 -4.39
CA PHE A 197 16.16 6.62 -3.05
C PHE A 197 17.02 5.39 -3.14
N ILE A 198 18.19 5.42 -2.50
CA ILE A 198 19.18 4.33 -2.54
C ILE A 198 19.47 3.91 -1.11
N ASN A 199 19.40 2.62 -0.82
CA ASN A 199 19.87 2.05 0.44
C ASN A 199 20.82 0.87 0.17
N ARG A 200 21.22 0.16 1.22
CA ARG A 200 22.15 -0.98 1.10
C ARG A 200 21.62 -2.14 0.24
N PHE A 201 20.32 -2.20 -0.04
CA PHE A 201 19.72 -3.28 -0.83
C PHE A 201 19.61 -2.93 -2.32
N GLY A 202 19.38 -1.66 -2.64
CA GLY A 202 19.17 -1.24 -4.02
C GLY A 202 18.66 0.20 -4.12
N ASN A 203 18.04 0.52 -5.24
CA ASN A 203 17.50 1.86 -5.49
C ASN A 203 16.05 1.81 -6.00
N VAL A 204 15.32 2.90 -5.81
CA VAL A 204 13.95 3.02 -6.32
C VAL A 204 13.65 4.45 -6.72
N THR A 205 13.01 4.59 -7.87
CA THR A 205 12.55 5.89 -8.39
C THR A 205 11.18 6.22 -7.86
N ASN A 206 11.04 7.42 -7.32
CA ASN A 206 9.83 7.99 -6.79
C ASN A 206 9.40 9.18 -7.66
N PRO A 207 8.30 9.08 -8.42
CA PRO A 207 7.93 10.13 -9.35
C PRO A 207 7.43 11.41 -8.67
N TYR A 208 7.71 12.56 -9.28
CA TYR A 208 7.12 13.82 -8.83
C TYR A 208 5.61 13.86 -9.06
N ARG A 209 4.85 14.38 -8.07
CA ARG A 209 3.38 14.42 -8.10
C ARG A 209 2.86 15.84 -7.93
N LYS A 210 2.14 16.32 -8.94
CA LYS A 210 1.46 17.62 -8.86
C LYS A 210 0.31 17.64 -7.83
N LYS A 211 -0.42 16.53 -7.68
CA LYS A 211 -1.66 16.46 -6.88
C LYS A 211 -1.66 15.38 -5.78
N ALA A 212 -0.57 15.25 -5.02
CA ALA A 212 -0.54 14.29 -3.91
C ALA A 212 -1.50 14.70 -2.75
N ILE A 213 -1.95 13.72 -1.97
CA ILE A 213 -3.03 13.90 -0.97
C ILE A 213 -2.63 14.71 0.28
N THR A 214 -1.37 14.66 0.73
CA THR A 214 -0.85 15.43 1.89
C THR A 214 0.16 16.50 1.46
N HIS A 215 1.10 16.14 0.57
CA HIS A 215 2.19 17.00 0.11
C HIS A 215 2.11 17.22 -1.40
N PRO A 216 1.15 18.01 -1.90
CA PRO A 216 1.05 18.31 -3.32
C PRO A 216 2.33 18.98 -3.83
N GLN A 217 2.62 18.82 -5.12
CA GLN A 217 3.87 19.28 -5.74
C GLN A 217 5.11 18.68 -5.06
N GLY A 218 5.08 17.36 -4.85
CA GLY A 218 6.11 16.66 -4.10
C GLY A 218 6.12 15.16 -4.35
N TRP A 219 6.63 14.43 -3.37
CA TRP A 219 6.88 13.00 -3.45
C TRP A 219 6.33 12.29 -2.22
N ASN A 220 5.95 11.02 -2.36
CA ASN A 220 5.70 10.12 -1.23
C ASN A 220 6.17 8.70 -1.53
N LEU A 221 6.64 8.01 -0.52
CA LEU A 221 6.99 6.58 -0.56
C LEU A 221 6.93 5.99 0.85
N ASN A 222 7.18 4.69 0.96
CA ASN A 222 7.44 4.05 2.25
C ASN A 222 8.91 3.66 2.35
N LEU A 223 9.57 4.11 3.41
CA LEU A 223 10.95 3.77 3.75
C LEU A 223 10.96 2.64 4.78
N VAL A 224 11.98 1.78 4.70
CA VAL A 224 12.21 0.72 5.70
C VAL A 224 12.86 1.35 6.93
N ASP A 225 12.31 1.04 8.11
CA ASP A 225 12.84 1.49 9.38
C ASP A 225 14.25 0.94 9.65
N GLY A 226 15.14 1.78 10.16
CA GLY A 226 16.53 1.40 10.46
C GLY A 226 17.46 1.30 9.26
N GLU A 227 16.98 1.59 8.04
CA GLU A 227 17.85 1.70 6.85
C GLU A 227 18.29 3.15 6.63
N GLU A 228 19.52 3.31 6.17
CA GLU A 228 20.04 4.59 5.67
C GLU A 228 19.72 4.75 4.19
N TYR A 229 19.31 5.97 3.81
CA TYR A 229 18.93 6.29 2.45
C TYR A 229 19.72 7.48 1.92
N GLU A 230 20.36 7.30 0.77
CA GLU A 230 20.83 8.39 -0.08
C GLU A 230 19.67 8.86 -0.97
N LEU A 231 19.48 10.19 -1.03
CA LEU A 231 18.46 10.82 -1.87
C LEU A 231 19.13 11.57 -3.02
N LYS A 232 18.78 11.20 -4.25
CA LYS A 232 19.18 11.87 -5.50
C LYS A 232 17.96 12.37 -6.25
N PHE A 233 18.19 13.26 -7.20
CA PHE A 233 17.17 13.69 -8.15
C PHE A 233 17.67 13.47 -9.57
N GLU A 234 16.80 12.94 -10.42
CA GLU A 234 17.15 12.62 -11.80
C GLU A 234 17.64 13.86 -12.56
N ASN A 235 18.79 13.75 -13.22
CA ASN A 235 19.45 14.84 -13.94
C ASN A 235 19.80 16.06 -13.05
N ALA A 236 20.06 15.86 -11.76
CA ALA A 236 20.40 16.92 -10.80
C ALA A 236 21.58 16.53 -9.90
N GLU A 237 22.45 15.64 -10.39
CA GLU A 237 23.60 15.07 -9.67
C GLU A 237 24.60 16.13 -9.16
N HIS A 238 24.67 17.27 -9.84
CA HIS A 238 25.54 18.40 -9.45
C HIS A 238 24.97 19.24 -8.28
N LEU A 239 23.73 18.99 -7.85
CA LEU A 239 23.09 19.70 -6.73
C LEU A 239 23.31 18.92 -5.43
N SER A 240 24.36 19.25 -4.70
CA SER A 240 24.72 18.63 -3.41
C SER A 240 24.05 19.28 -2.19
N ASN A 241 23.59 20.53 -2.31
CA ASN A 241 22.98 21.29 -1.21
C ASN A 241 21.52 21.62 -1.52
N TYR A 242 20.60 20.76 -1.11
CA TYR A 242 19.17 21.05 -1.13
C TYR A 242 18.60 21.10 0.29
N GLN A 243 17.67 22.04 0.50
CA GLN A 243 16.95 22.16 1.77
C GLN A 243 15.58 21.51 1.66
N LEU A 244 15.27 20.64 2.62
CA LEU A 244 13.96 20.01 2.79
C LEU A 244 13.25 20.67 3.97
N ARG A 245 12.03 21.17 3.76
CA ARG A 245 11.16 21.59 4.87
C ARG A 245 10.19 20.45 5.22
N TRP A 246 10.37 19.90 6.42
CA TRP A 246 9.49 18.88 6.99
C TRP A 246 8.28 19.52 7.64
N TYR A 247 7.11 18.90 7.48
CA TYR A 247 5.91 19.28 8.24
C TYR A 247 5.35 18.13 9.09
N ASP A 248 5.71 16.86 8.84
CA ASP A 248 5.18 15.71 9.58
C ASP A 248 6.25 14.64 9.86
N LEU A 249 7.06 14.78 10.92
CA LEU A 249 7.83 13.68 11.54
C LEU A 249 8.06 14.01 13.03
N ILE A 250 7.28 13.38 13.92
CA ILE A 250 7.70 13.13 15.31
C ILE A 250 8.21 11.69 15.31
N PHE A 251 9.52 11.52 15.19
CA PHE A 251 10.38 10.48 15.80
C PHE A 251 11.78 10.55 15.16
N SER A 252 12.81 10.36 15.99
CA SER A 252 14.22 10.42 15.60
C SER A 252 14.61 9.23 14.71
N LEU A 253 14.42 9.36 13.39
CA LEU A 253 15.32 8.68 12.47
C LEU A 253 16.60 9.53 12.39
N SER A 254 17.74 8.90 12.70
CA SER A 254 19.04 9.40 12.23
C SER A 254 19.08 9.22 10.71
N LEU A 255 18.41 10.09 9.98
CA LEU A 255 18.64 10.23 8.55
C LEU A 255 19.99 10.93 8.42
N VAL A 256 21.07 10.15 8.37
CA VAL A 256 22.36 10.69 7.97
C VAL A 256 22.27 10.97 6.48
N VAL A 257 21.91 12.20 6.12
CA VAL A 257 22.25 12.73 4.81
C VAL A 257 23.78 12.84 4.83
N LEU A 258 24.46 11.78 4.39
CA LEU A 258 25.90 11.79 4.17
C LEU A 258 26.16 12.79 3.03
N LEU A 259 26.44 14.03 3.43
CA LEU A 259 27.13 15.01 2.59
C LEU A 259 28.55 14.49 2.39
N THR A 260 28.74 13.58 1.43
CA THR A 260 30.10 13.27 0.99
C THR A 260 30.61 14.42 0.14
N MET A 261 31.77 14.93 0.57
CA MET A 261 32.50 16.11 0.10
C MET A 261 32.72 16.18 -1.40
#